data_AF-A0A3D4P6N6-F1
#
_entry.id   AF-A0A3D4P6N6-F1
#
_cell.length_a   1.000
_cell.length_b   1.000
_cell.length_c   1.000
_cell.angle_alpha   90.00
_cell.angle_beta   90.00
_cell.angle_gamma   90.00
#
_symmetry.space_group_name_H-M   'P 1'
#
loop_
_entity.id
_entity.type
_entity.pdbx_description
1 polymer ?
#
loop_
_entity_poly.entity_id
_entity_poly.type
_entity_poly.pdbx_seq_one_letter_code
_entity_poly.pdbx_strand_id
1 'polypeptide(L)'
;MDPIVWKGPATSPEFRLILDDDEYQKRFDAAWKEIGSLGILEASNTPFGGQKILNVSPGSPAESLGIRPGDVFTHFDGNIMWTEVAFESDADEGREIRIVTSQGIERTLQVPSGIIGIVRTSIWHPEMEYLRSKHRSPQWDQDVVIGLMMASRDPELAETCWARALAAGYIPDHRSAIFGAFIALYSGRPEVAADFAYPLREIEVDEAVHPMILCQVALANYKLHDALRLTERMTTVFSTEQVEELENLIAMHEKRSLEKRCVPPPSQRAELMYRDDIRDQVVASDEDKRSNFNVERLRKSPQFNLDPPTNYYDPLRFRPKLSGENYDCQILCRIKEPTQTSTRFTDRVSLSFFDLNFWENFDLYDHSSSCFLNAKVYFNGELVASVGDPYRSSPPIERKPSVLNRELRIRLVKVDGQGEIYIDGRRLLYVPVSDDIDNIGIYFASFGLNVDVLDFRIEELIERL
;
A
#
# COMPACT_ATOMS: atom_id res chain seq x y z
N MET A 1 6.34 22.25 -14.98
CA MET A 1 6.06 21.08 -15.84
C MET A 1 4.92 20.35 -15.18
N ASP A 2 3.97 19.85 -15.95
CA ASP A 2 2.85 19.10 -15.38
C ASP A 2 3.37 17.84 -14.66
N PRO A 3 3.07 17.65 -13.35
CA PRO A 3 3.56 16.53 -12.56
C PRO A 3 3.05 15.18 -13.07
N ILE A 4 1.97 15.14 -13.86
CA ILE A 4 1.48 13.91 -14.49
C ILE A 4 2.46 13.33 -15.52
N VAL A 5 3.29 14.21 -16.10
CA VAL A 5 4.32 13.81 -17.07
C VAL A 5 5.51 13.24 -16.32
N TRP A 6 5.83 11.97 -16.59
CA TRP A 6 7.03 11.35 -16.04
C TRP A 6 8.26 11.72 -16.85
N LYS A 7 9.03 12.66 -16.30
CA LYS A 7 10.35 13.03 -16.83
C LYS A 7 11.40 12.06 -16.27
N GLY A 8 12.27 11.57 -17.15
CA GLY A 8 13.39 10.73 -16.73
C GLY A 8 14.37 11.51 -15.84
N PRO A 9 15.07 10.82 -14.93
CA PRO A 9 16.10 11.44 -14.13
C PRO A 9 17.27 11.89 -15.01
N ALA A 10 18.02 12.90 -14.56
CA ALA A 10 19.20 13.36 -15.28
C ALA A 10 20.34 12.32 -15.27
N THR A 11 20.37 11.49 -14.22
CA THR A 11 21.32 10.40 -14.02
C THR A 11 20.57 9.19 -13.50
N SER A 12 21.03 7.98 -13.80
CA SER A 12 20.49 6.79 -13.14
C SER A 12 20.61 6.94 -11.62
N PRO A 13 19.57 6.63 -10.84
CA PRO A 13 19.68 6.66 -9.40
C PRO A 13 20.68 5.61 -8.91
N GLU A 14 21.38 5.93 -7.83
CA GLU A 14 22.37 5.04 -7.22
C GLU A 14 21.87 4.56 -5.85
N PHE A 15 22.24 3.34 -5.49
CA PHE A 15 22.07 2.85 -4.12
C PHE A 15 23.11 3.51 -3.22
N ARG A 16 22.64 4.01 -2.07
CA ARG A 16 23.49 4.74 -1.11
C ARG A 16 24.13 3.79 -0.10
N LEU A 17 25.39 4.06 0.23
CA LEU A 17 26.06 3.46 1.40
C LEU A 17 25.69 4.29 2.64
N ILE A 18 24.60 3.90 3.33
CA ILE A 18 24.02 4.69 4.43
C ILE A 18 24.65 4.31 5.77
N LEU A 19 24.79 3.01 6.01
CA LEU A 19 25.36 2.49 7.25
C LEU A 19 26.89 2.47 7.15
N ASP A 20 27.56 2.85 8.24
CA ASP A 20 28.98 2.59 8.40
C ASP A 20 29.25 1.08 8.54
N ASP A 21 30.51 0.69 8.44
CA ASP A 21 30.90 -0.72 8.38
C ASP A 21 30.50 -1.51 9.64
N ASP A 22 30.58 -0.90 10.83
CA ASP A 22 30.29 -1.56 12.10
C ASP A 22 28.79 -1.78 12.28
N GLU A 23 27.96 -0.75 12.04
CA GLU A 23 26.51 -0.86 12.14
C GLU A 23 25.95 -1.73 11.01
N TYR A 24 26.51 -1.64 9.79
CA TYR A 24 26.19 -2.55 8.70
C TYR A 24 26.40 -4.00 9.14
N GLN A 25 27.60 -4.35 9.60
CA GLN A 25 27.93 -5.75 9.92
C GLN A 25 27.01 -6.29 11.01
N LYS A 26 26.73 -5.48 12.04
CA LYS A 26 25.82 -5.84 13.12
C LYS A 26 24.39 -6.09 12.64
N ARG A 27 23.81 -5.20 11.82
CA ARG A 27 22.44 -5.37 11.31
C ARG A 27 22.36 -6.50 10.27
N PHE A 28 23.38 -6.60 9.42
CA PHE A 28 23.54 -7.68 8.45
C PHE A 28 23.59 -9.04 9.14
N ASP A 29 24.43 -9.22 10.16
CA ASP A 29 24.53 -10.48 10.90
C ASP A 29 23.21 -10.86 11.60
N ALA A 30 22.49 -9.86 12.12
CA ALA A 30 21.18 -10.07 12.72
C ALA A 30 20.14 -10.53 11.69
N ALA A 31 20.08 -9.89 10.52
CA ALA A 31 19.21 -10.28 9.41
C ALA A 31 19.61 -11.66 8.86
N TRP A 32 20.90 -11.90 8.67
CA TRP A 32 21.45 -13.16 8.19
C TRP A 32 21.10 -14.34 9.10
N LYS A 33 21.18 -14.13 10.42
CA LYS A 33 20.77 -15.11 11.42
C LYS A 33 19.28 -15.45 11.34
N GLU A 34 18.41 -14.49 11.02
CA GLU A 34 16.97 -14.73 10.81
C GLU A 34 16.72 -15.57 9.54
N ILE A 35 17.49 -15.31 8.49
CA ILE A 35 17.40 -16.02 7.20
C ILE A 35 17.93 -17.46 7.31
N GLY A 36 18.99 -17.66 8.10
CA GLY A 36 19.66 -18.95 8.25
C GLY A 36 20.77 -19.14 7.20
N SER A 37 20.47 -19.80 6.08
CA SER A 37 21.48 -20.06 5.04
C SER A 37 20.90 -19.98 3.63
N LEU A 38 21.71 -19.50 2.67
CA LEU A 38 21.33 -19.44 1.25
C LEU A 38 20.89 -20.81 0.74
N GLY A 39 21.62 -21.88 1.06
CA GLY A 39 21.31 -23.22 0.56
C GLY A 39 19.92 -23.72 0.97
N ILE A 40 19.41 -23.32 2.14
CA ILE A 40 18.05 -23.66 2.57
C ILE A 40 17.02 -22.87 1.75
N LEU A 41 17.24 -21.57 1.53
CA LEU A 41 16.35 -20.75 0.71
C LEU A 41 16.34 -21.23 -0.75
N GLU A 42 17.50 -21.52 -1.32
CA GLU A 42 17.65 -22.01 -2.69
C GLU A 42 16.95 -23.36 -2.91
N ALA A 43 17.04 -24.25 -1.93
CA ALA A 43 16.34 -25.54 -1.96
C ALA A 43 14.83 -25.41 -1.68
N SER A 44 14.36 -24.22 -1.30
CA SER A 44 12.95 -23.99 -1.01
C SER A 44 12.12 -23.94 -2.29
N ASN A 45 11.01 -24.67 -2.27
CA ASN A 45 9.97 -24.60 -3.29
C ASN A 45 8.95 -23.48 -3.03
N THR A 46 9.18 -22.60 -2.04
CA THR A 46 8.31 -21.43 -1.81
C THR A 46 8.20 -20.59 -3.09
N PRO A 47 7.01 -20.32 -3.61
CA PRO A 47 6.86 -19.51 -4.82
C PRO A 47 7.34 -18.08 -4.56
N PHE A 48 7.83 -17.41 -5.61
CA PHE A 48 8.29 -16.03 -5.48
C PHE A 48 7.13 -15.02 -5.37
N GLY A 49 5.92 -15.41 -5.74
CA GLY A 49 4.72 -14.59 -5.68
C GLY A 49 3.47 -15.46 -5.70
N GLY A 50 2.35 -14.90 -5.24
CA GLY A 50 1.07 -15.59 -5.24
C GLY A 50 0.08 -15.07 -4.21
N GLN A 51 -1.01 -15.81 -4.05
CA GLN A 51 -2.01 -15.61 -3.00
C GLN A 51 -1.88 -16.71 -1.95
N LYS A 52 -1.36 -16.39 -0.76
CA LYS A 52 -1.27 -17.33 0.37
C LYS A 52 -2.65 -17.50 1.00
N ILE A 53 -3.07 -18.75 1.16
CA ILE A 53 -4.35 -19.10 1.76
C ILE A 53 -4.25 -18.98 3.27
N LEU A 54 -5.12 -18.16 3.85
CA LEU A 54 -5.20 -17.92 5.28
C LEU A 54 -6.24 -18.83 5.94
N ASN A 55 -7.37 -19.04 5.26
CA ASN A 55 -8.47 -19.85 5.77
C ASN A 55 -9.21 -20.56 4.63
N VAL A 56 -9.82 -21.70 4.96
CA VAL A 56 -10.67 -22.49 4.04
C VAL A 56 -12.01 -22.72 4.74
N SER A 57 -13.10 -22.32 4.09
CA SER A 57 -14.45 -22.46 4.64
C SER A 57 -14.85 -23.94 4.70
N PRO A 58 -15.41 -24.43 5.83
CA PRO A 58 -15.93 -25.79 5.92
C PRO A 58 -17.05 -26.04 4.89
N GLY A 59 -17.01 -27.21 4.24
CA GLY A 59 -17.96 -27.63 3.20
C GLY A 59 -17.76 -26.96 1.84
N SER A 60 -16.71 -26.16 1.66
CA SER A 60 -16.44 -25.44 0.41
C SER A 60 -15.80 -26.32 -0.68
N PRO A 61 -15.85 -25.88 -1.95
CA PRO A 61 -15.06 -26.49 -3.01
C PRO A 61 -13.57 -26.61 -2.66
N ALA A 62 -12.95 -25.58 -2.09
CA ALA A 62 -11.54 -25.62 -1.65
C ALA A 62 -11.26 -26.76 -0.67
N GLU A 63 -12.11 -26.96 0.33
CA GLU A 63 -11.93 -28.04 1.30
C GLU A 63 -11.94 -29.41 0.61
N SER A 64 -12.89 -29.63 -0.29
CA SER A 64 -13.05 -30.88 -1.04
C SER A 64 -11.90 -31.16 -2.02
N LEU A 65 -11.27 -30.11 -2.56
CA LEU A 65 -10.06 -30.19 -3.38
C LEU A 65 -8.78 -30.42 -2.54
N GLY A 66 -8.90 -30.44 -1.22
CA GLY A 66 -7.79 -30.65 -0.30
C GLY A 66 -6.88 -29.43 -0.18
N ILE A 67 -7.40 -28.23 -0.44
CA ILE A 67 -6.70 -26.96 -0.25
C ILE A 67 -6.67 -26.66 1.25
N ARG A 68 -5.56 -26.10 1.75
CA ARG A 68 -5.34 -25.85 3.18
C ARG A 68 -4.76 -24.46 3.44
N PRO A 69 -4.97 -23.90 4.65
CA PRO A 69 -4.21 -22.74 5.11
C PRO A 69 -2.71 -22.97 4.96
N GLY A 70 -2.00 -21.97 4.45
CA GLY A 70 -0.56 -22.02 4.17
C GLY A 70 -0.18 -22.39 2.74
N ASP A 71 -1.10 -22.99 1.97
CA ASP A 71 -0.89 -23.18 0.53
C ASP A 71 -0.86 -21.83 -0.19
N VAL A 72 -0.21 -21.77 -1.35
CA VAL A 72 -0.09 -20.54 -2.16
C VAL A 72 -0.63 -20.79 -3.55
N PHE A 73 -1.62 -19.99 -3.97
CA PHE A 73 -2.06 -19.94 -5.36
C PHE A 73 -1.08 -19.14 -6.18
N THR A 74 -0.51 -19.75 -7.21
CA THR A 74 0.48 -19.10 -8.06
C THR A 74 -0.09 -18.73 -9.42
N HIS A 75 -1.03 -19.52 -9.94
CA HIS A 75 -1.66 -19.25 -11.23
C HIS A 75 -3.15 -19.52 -11.24
N PHE A 76 -3.83 -18.83 -12.16
CA PHE A 76 -5.24 -18.97 -12.45
C PHE A 76 -5.46 -18.85 -13.96
N ASP A 77 -5.99 -19.91 -14.58
CA ASP A 77 -6.14 -20.04 -16.04
C ASP A 77 -4.86 -19.68 -16.81
N GLY A 78 -3.71 -20.13 -16.29
CA GLY A 78 -2.39 -19.91 -16.89
C GLY A 78 -1.73 -18.56 -16.55
N ASN A 79 -2.44 -17.61 -15.92
CA ASN A 79 -1.90 -16.31 -15.55
C ASN A 79 -1.37 -16.30 -14.11
N ILE A 80 -0.28 -15.58 -13.84
CA ILE A 80 0.23 -15.40 -12.48
C ILE A 80 -0.77 -14.61 -11.64
N MET A 81 -0.99 -15.08 -10.42
CA MET A 81 -1.88 -14.46 -9.43
C MET A 81 -1.11 -13.51 -8.52
N TRP A 82 -1.12 -12.21 -8.85
CA TRP A 82 -0.52 -11.17 -8.00
C TRP A 82 -1.48 -10.58 -6.97
N THR A 83 -2.74 -10.41 -7.37
CA THR A 83 -3.78 -9.74 -6.58
C THR A 83 -5.02 -10.62 -6.48
N GLU A 84 -6.00 -10.16 -5.71
CA GLU A 84 -7.28 -10.85 -5.58
C GLU A 84 -8.19 -10.67 -6.79
N VAL A 85 -7.93 -9.65 -7.62
CA VAL A 85 -8.79 -9.21 -8.72
C VAL A 85 -9.04 -10.31 -9.75
N ALA A 86 -8.00 -11.05 -10.15
CA ALA A 86 -8.15 -12.13 -11.14
C ALA A 86 -9.04 -13.28 -10.67
N PHE A 87 -9.37 -13.32 -9.38
CA PHE A 87 -10.21 -14.33 -8.79
C PHE A 87 -11.56 -13.72 -8.44
N GLU A 88 -12.34 -13.40 -9.46
CA GLU A 88 -13.78 -13.22 -9.31
C GLU A 88 -14.36 -14.53 -8.77
N SER A 89 -14.93 -14.46 -7.57
CA SER A 89 -15.39 -15.63 -6.81
C SER A 89 -16.56 -16.36 -7.47
N ASP A 90 -17.16 -15.80 -8.53
CA ASP A 90 -18.34 -16.34 -9.20
C ASP A 90 -18.03 -16.64 -10.67
N ALA A 91 -17.05 -17.52 -10.91
CA ALA A 91 -16.86 -18.07 -12.23
C ALA A 91 -18.05 -18.96 -12.61
N ASP A 92 -18.72 -18.65 -13.72
CA ASP A 92 -19.82 -19.47 -14.27
C ASP A 92 -19.36 -20.85 -14.74
N GLU A 93 -18.06 -20.99 -15.02
CA GLU A 93 -17.43 -22.22 -15.53
C GLU A 93 -16.32 -22.70 -14.60
N GLY A 94 -16.01 -24.00 -14.69
CA GLY A 94 -14.87 -24.56 -13.97
C GLY A 94 -13.55 -24.00 -14.51
N ARG A 95 -12.58 -23.79 -13.63
CA ARG A 95 -11.30 -23.12 -13.95
C ARG A 95 -10.10 -23.88 -13.44
N GLU A 96 -8.96 -23.69 -14.10
CA GLU A 96 -7.70 -24.31 -13.69
C GLU A 96 -6.95 -23.38 -12.72
N ILE A 97 -6.56 -23.91 -11.57
CA ILE A 97 -5.66 -23.22 -10.65
C ILE A 97 -4.36 -24.01 -10.46
N ARG A 98 -3.26 -23.29 -10.25
CA ARG A 98 -1.99 -23.88 -9.79
C ARG A 98 -1.68 -23.40 -8.40
N ILE A 99 -1.31 -24.35 -7.55
CA ILE A 99 -1.00 -24.10 -6.16
C ILE A 99 0.34 -24.73 -5.81
N VAL A 100 1.06 -24.11 -4.90
CA VAL A 100 2.19 -24.73 -4.19
C VAL A 100 1.73 -24.96 -2.76
N THR A 101 1.72 -26.22 -2.31
CA THR A 101 1.31 -26.54 -0.95
C THR A 101 2.28 -25.96 0.07
N SER A 102 1.88 -25.87 1.34
CA SER A 102 2.77 -25.51 2.45
C SER A 102 4.02 -26.41 2.58
N GLN A 103 4.02 -27.59 1.94
CA GLN A 103 5.15 -28.52 1.86
C GLN A 103 6.02 -28.32 0.60
N GLY A 104 5.69 -27.32 -0.23
CA GLY A 104 6.43 -27.03 -1.45
C GLY A 104 6.09 -27.97 -2.62
N ILE A 105 4.92 -28.61 -2.62
CA ILE A 105 4.47 -29.50 -3.70
C ILE A 105 3.57 -28.70 -4.64
N GLU A 106 3.92 -28.66 -5.93
CA GLU A 106 3.07 -28.04 -6.95
C GLU A 106 1.91 -28.96 -7.35
N ARG A 107 0.70 -28.40 -7.44
CA ARG A 107 -0.51 -29.09 -7.88
C ARG A 107 -1.29 -28.21 -8.85
N THR A 108 -1.82 -28.83 -9.90
CA THR A 108 -2.84 -28.24 -10.76
C THR A 108 -4.20 -28.81 -10.38
N LEU A 109 -5.19 -27.95 -10.12
CA LEU A 109 -6.52 -28.34 -9.68
C LEU A 109 -7.57 -27.74 -10.61
N GLN A 110 -8.65 -28.49 -10.82
CA GLN A 110 -9.86 -28.01 -11.49
C GLN A 110 -10.86 -27.58 -10.42
N VAL A 111 -11.17 -26.29 -10.39
CA VAL A 111 -12.14 -25.71 -9.46
C VAL A 111 -13.51 -25.71 -10.13
N PRO A 112 -14.58 -26.21 -9.48
CA PRO A 112 -15.92 -26.09 -10.02
C PRO A 112 -16.36 -24.62 -10.11
N SER A 113 -17.44 -24.36 -10.86
CA SER A 113 -18.04 -23.02 -10.89
C SER A 113 -18.52 -22.55 -9.50
N GLY A 114 -18.54 -21.24 -9.31
CA GLY A 114 -18.95 -20.56 -8.06
C GLY A 114 -17.85 -20.36 -7.01
N ILE A 115 -18.28 -19.94 -5.81
CA ILE A 115 -17.38 -19.52 -4.72
C ILE A 115 -16.53 -20.68 -4.20
N ILE A 116 -15.21 -20.60 -4.40
CA ILE A 116 -14.25 -21.61 -3.95
C ILE A 116 -14.21 -21.78 -2.41
N GLY A 117 -14.51 -20.71 -1.66
CA GLY A 117 -14.54 -20.70 -0.19
C GLY A 117 -13.18 -20.60 0.49
N ILE A 118 -12.33 -19.65 0.07
CA ILE A 118 -11.04 -19.36 0.71
C ILE A 118 -10.93 -17.90 1.14
N VAL A 119 -10.12 -17.66 2.17
CA VAL A 119 -9.58 -16.34 2.51
C VAL A 119 -8.08 -16.37 2.22
N ARG A 120 -7.55 -15.31 1.62
CA ARG A 120 -6.17 -15.28 1.11
C ARG A 120 -5.51 -13.91 1.34
N THR A 121 -4.22 -13.83 1.01
CA THR A 121 -3.49 -12.57 0.96
C THR A 121 -2.35 -12.64 -0.06
N SER A 122 -2.00 -11.51 -0.68
CA SER A 122 -0.85 -11.41 -1.58
C SER A 122 0.46 -11.65 -0.82
N ILE A 123 1.36 -12.41 -1.45
CA ILE A 123 2.75 -12.54 -1.04
C ILE A 123 3.67 -12.24 -2.22
N TRP A 124 4.81 -11.60 -1.95
CA TRP A 124 5.94 -11.49 -2.87
C TRP A 124 7.24 -11.69 -2.11
N HIS A 125 8.01 -12.64 -2.61
CA HIS A 125 9.31 -13.10 -2.15
C HIS A 125 10.35 -12.78 -3.24
N PRO A 126 10.73 -11.50 -3.40
CA PRO A 126 11.67 -11.08 -4.44
C PRO A 126 13.03 -11.78 -4.30
N GLU A 127 13.42 -12.18 -3.09
CA GLU A 127 14.61 -12.98 -2.84
C GLU A 127 14.55 -14.35 -3.54
N MET A 128 13.37 -14.97 -3.59
CA MET A 128 13.18 -16.27 -4.26
C MET A 128 13.21 -16.12 -5.78
N GLU A 129 12.72 -15.00 -6.31
CA GLU A 129 12.86 -14.66 -7.73
C GLU A 129 14.33 -14.48 -8.10
N TYR A 130 15.09 -13.70 -7.32
CA TYR A 130 16.52 -13.51 -7.50
C TYR A 130 17.30 -14.83 -7.43
N LEU A 131 17.05 -15.65 -6.41
CA LEU A 131 17.75 -16.93 -6.20
C LEU A 131 17.50 -17.96 -7.32
N ARG A 132 16.43 -17.79 -8.10
CA ARG A 132 16.09 -18.61 -9.27
C ARG A 132 16.53 -17.99 -10.60
N SER A 133 17.04 -16.77 -10.57
CA SER A 133 17.51 -16.06 -11.76
C SER A 133 18.87 -16.58 -12.24
N LYS A 134 19.21 -16.26 -13.49
CA LYS A 134 20.51 -16.62 -14.10
C LYS A 134 21.66 -15.68 -13.69
N HIS A 135 21.39 -14.55 -13.05
CA HIS A 135 22.36 -13.47 -12.79
C HIS A 135 22.97 -13.53 -11.37
N ARG A 136 23.07 -14.73 -10.82
CA ARG A 136 23.55 -14.96 -9.45
C ARG A 136 25.06 -15.05 -9.39
N SER A 137 25.61 -14.70 -8.24
CA SER A 137 27.04 -14.89 -7.94
C SER A 137 27.26 -14.97 -6.44
N PRO A 138 28.07 -15.94 -5.98
CA PRO A 138 28.49 -16.01 -4.58
C PRO A 138 29.16 -14.73 -4.05
N GLN A 139 29.64 -13.84 -4.94
CA GLN A 139 30.29 -12.59 -4.56
C GLN A 139 29.32 -11.55 -3.96
N TRP A 140 28.03 -11.60 -4.32
CA TRP A 140 27.05 -10.61 -3.89
C TRP A 140 25.69 -11.21 -3.49
N ASP A 141 25.52 -12.53 -3.58
CA ASP A 141 24.23 -13.18 -3.31
C ASP A 141 23.68 -12.86 -1.91
N GLN A 142 24.54 -12.83 -0.89
CA GLN A 142 24.10 -12.54 0.48
C GLN A 142 23.59 -11.09 0.62
N ASP A 143 24.32 -10.14 0.05
CA ASP A 143 23.93 -8.73 0.06
C ASP A 143 22.61 -8.53 -0.68
N VAL A 144 22.46 -9.11 -1.88
CA VAL A 144 21.21 -9.00 -2.65
C VAL A 144 20.04 -9.63 -1.89
N VAL A 145 20.20 -10.85 -1.37
CA VAL A 145 19.11 -11.54 -0.64
C VAL A 145 18.70 -10.77 0.63
N ILE A 146 19.65 -10.33 1.45
CA ILE A 146 19.34 -9.49 2.62
C ILE A 146 18.69 -8.18 2.18
N GLY A 147 19.22 -7.55 1.13
CA GLY A 147 18.68 -6.31 0.57
C GLY A 147 17.20 -6.43 0.22
N LEU A 148 16.83 -7.53 -0.42
CA LEU A 148 15.45 -7.83 -0.81
C LEU A 148 14.55 -8.11 0.39
N MET A 149 14.99 -8.95 1.32
CA MET A 149 14.18 -9.32 2.49
C MET A 149 14.00 -8.17 3.49
N MET A 150 14.95 -7.23 3.53
CA MET A 150 14.95 -6.11 4.47
C MET A 150 14.34 -4.82 3.90
N ALA A 151 14.06 -4.74 2.60
CA ALA A 151 13.59 -3.52 1.93
C ALA A 151 12.41 -2.83 2.65
N SER A 152 11.45 -3.58 3.20
CA SER A 152 10.29 -3.01 3.90
C SER A 152 10.46 -2.84 5.42
N ARG A 153 11.47 -3.50 6.02
CA ARG A 153 11.70 -3.57 7.48
C ARG A 153 12.85 -2.68 7.95
N ASP A 154 13.92 -2.65 7.16
CA ASP A 154 15.14 -1.87 7.38
C ASP A 154 15.66 -1.40 6.00
N PRO A 155 15.02 -0.37 5.42
CA PRO A 155 15.39 0.12 4.09
C PRO A 155 16.83 0.68 4.04
N GLU A 156 17.38 1.15 5.16
CA GLU A 156 18.77 1.63 5.22
C GLU A 156 19.78 0.49 5.04
N LEU A 157 19.57 -0.62 5.76
CA LEU A 157 20.35 -1.84 5.56
C LEU A 157 20.18 -2.33 4.13
N ALA A 158 18.94 -2.37 3.63
CA ALA A 158 18.67 -2.87 2.29
C ALA A 158 19.40 -2.08 1.20
N GLU A 159 19.36 -0.75 1.27
CA GLU A 159 20.05 0.11 0.32
C GLU A 159 21.57 -0.03 0.40
N THR A 160 22.11 -0.16 1.62
CA THR A 160 23.54 -0.38 1.85
C THR A 160 24.01 -1.73 1.29
N CYS A 161 23.21 -2.80 1.44
CA CYS A 161 23.50 -4.10 0.83
C CYS A 161 23.57 -4.00 -0.71
N TRP A 162 22.61 -3.33 -1.34
CA TRP A 162 22.63 -3.15 -2.80
C TRP A 162 23.83 -2.31 -3.27
N ALA A 163 24.21 -1.26 -2.54
CA ALA A 163 25.42 -0.50 -2.84
C ALA A 163 26.68 -1.39 -2.78
N ARG A 164 26.76 -2.29 -1.79
CA ARG A 164 27.86 -3.26 -1.66
C ARG A 164 27.83 -4.34 -2.74
N ALA A 165 26.66 -4.84 -3.13
CA ALA A 165 26.50 -5.77 -4.24
C ALA A 165 27.02 -5.18 -5.56
N LEU A 166 26.71 -3.90 -5.84
CA LEU A 166 27.24 -3.18 -7.00
C LEU A 166 28.77 -3.04 -6.93
N ALA A 167 29.31 -2.68 -5.75
CA ALA A 167 30.76 -2.60 -5.55
C ALA A 167 31.45 -3.97 -5.72
N ALA A 168 30.75 -5.08 -5.42
CA ALA A 168 31.21 -6.44 -5.62
C ALA A 168 31.06 -6.94 -7.07
N GLY A 169 30.55 -6.12 -7.99
CA GLY A 169 30.48 -6.42 -9.42
C GLY A 169 29.09 -6.82 -9.94
N TYR A 170 28.03 -6.66 -9.16
CA TYR A 170 26.66 -6.79 -9.67
C TYR A 170 26.44 -5.78 -10.81
N ILE A 171 25.92 -6.27 -11.95
CA ILE A 171 25.64 -5.42 -13.12
C ILE A 171 24.19 -4.95 -13.04
N PRO A 172 23.91 -3.63 -12.96
CA PRO A 172 22.55 -3.12 -12.94
C PRO A 172 21.69 -3.63 -14.10
N ASP A 173 20.50 -4.10 -13.77
CA ASP A 173 19.48 -4.58 -14.69
C ASP A 173 18.06 -4.09 -14.27
N HIS A 174 17.02 -4.56 -14.96
CA HIS A 174 15.64 -4.21 -14.62
C HIS A 174 15.24 -4.69 -13.20
N ARG A 175 15.85 -5.76 -12.67
CA ARG A 175 15.60 -6.22 -11.30
C ARG A 175 16.15 -5.24 -10.28
N SER A 176 17.40 -4.83 -10.43
CA SER A 176 17.98 -3.80 -9.56
C SER A 176 17.17 -2.49 -9.60
N ALA A 177 16.59 -2.14 -10.76
CA ALA A 177 15.70 -0.99 -10.88
C ALA A 177 14.39 -1.16 -10.09
N ILE A 178 13.68 -2.30 -10.20
CA ILE A 178 12.43 -2.51 -9.44
C ILE A 178 12.71 -2.58 -7.93
N PHE A 179 13.83 -3.15 -7.53
CA PHE A 179 14.22 -3.24 -6.12
C PHE A 179 14.69 -1.91 -5.55
N GLY A 180 15.42 -1.11 -6.34
CA GLY A 180 15.72 0.27 -5.98
C GLY A 180 14.45 1.10 -5.80
N ALA A 181 13.47 0.93 -6.68
CA ALA A 181 12.16 1.58 -6.55
C ALA A 181 11.44 1.15 -5.26
N PHE A 182 11.42 -0.16 -4.98
CA PHE A 182 10.83 -0.72 -3.76
C PHE A 182 11.52 -0.17 -2.50
N ILE A 183 12.85 -0.24 -2.41
CA ILE A 183 13.62 0.24 -1.25
C ILE A 183 13.41 1.74 -1.05
N ALA A 184 13.49 2.55 -2.12
CA ALA A 184 13.31 3.99 -2.04
C ALA A 184 11.89 4.37 -1.57
N LEU A 185 10.86 3.66 -2.05
CA LEU A 185 9.48 3.86 -1.63
C LEU A 185 9.31 3.58 -0.12
N TYR A 186 9.89 2.48 0.37
CA TYR A 186 9.84 2.11 1.79
C TYR A 186 10.75 2.96 2.68
N SER A 187 11.75 3.62 2.10
CA SER A 187 12.55 4.67 2.75
C SER A 187 11.81 6.01 2.88
N GLY A 188 10.60 6.14 2.33
CA GLY A 188 9.88 7.41 2.27
C GLY A 188 10.48 8.40 1.26
N ARG A 189 11.10 7.90 0.19
CA ARG A 189 11.70 8.70 -0.90
C ARG A 189 10.99 8.40 -2.23
N PRO A 190 9.71 8.77 -2.38
CA PRO A 190 8.93 8.42 -3.56
C PRO A 190 9.54 8.98 -4.85
N GLU A 191 10.17 10.15 -4.84
CA GLU A 191 10.80 10.73 -6.03
C GLU A 191 11.97 9.86 -6.51
N VAL A 192 12.82 9.38 -5.60
CA VAL A 192 13.91 8.46 -5.94
C VAL A 192 13.37 7.12 -6.42
N ALA A 193 12.24 6.67 -5.85
CA ALA A 193 11.57 5.47 -6.34
C ALA A 193 11.10 5.62 -7.80
N ALA A 194 10.58 6.80 -8.17
CA ALA A 194 10.21 7.10 -9.55
C ALA A 194 11.43 7.17 -10.48
N ASP A 195 12.58 7.63 -10.01
CA ASP A 195 13.81 7.61 -10.81
C ASP A 195 14.25 6.16 -11.11
N PHE A 196 14.14 5.26 -10.12
CA PHE A 196 14.44 3.83 -10.30
C PHE A 196 13.43 3.14 -11.21
N ALA A 197 12.15 3.49 -11.10
CA ALA A 197 11.08 2.91 -11.91
C ALA A 197 11.02 3.45 -13.35
N TYR A 198 11.59 4.63 -13.62
CA TYR A 198 11.56 5.23 -14.95
C TYR A 198 12.02 4.32 -16.10
N PRO A 199 13.18 3.63 -16.04
CA PRO A 199 13.60 2.73 -17.11
C PRO A 199 12.66 1.53 -17.34
N LEU A 200 11.79 1.20 -16.37
CA LEU A 200 10.88 0.05 -16.44
C LEU A 200 9.60 0.35 -17.24
N ARG A 201 9.33 1.63 -17.54
CA ARG A 201 8.09 2.09 -18.21
C ARG A 201 7.87 1.47 -19.59
N GLU A 202 8.96 1.28 -20.33
CA GLU A 202 8.94 0.77 -21.71
C GLU A 202 9.29 -0.72 -21.79
N ILE A 203 9.64 -1.34 -20.66
CA ILE A 203 9.95 -2.76 -20.64
C ILE A 203 8.63 -3.53 -20.75
N GLU A 204 8.65 -4.61 -21.54
CA GLU A 204 7.59 -5.60 -21.50
C GLU A 204 7.60 -6.19 -20.09
N VAL A 205 6.57 -5.90 -19.29
CA VAL A 205 6.52 -6.30 -17.89
C VAL A 205 6.48 -7.83 -17.87
N ASP A 206 7.64 -8.43 -17.69
CA ASP A 206 7.80 -9.87 -17.47
C ASP A 206 7.14 -10.25 -16.13
N GLU A 207 6.83 -11.52 -15.99
CA GLU A 207 6.37 -12.19 -14.77
C GLU A 207 7.24 -11.90 -13.54
N ALA A 208 8.47 -11.41 -13.72
CA ALA A 208 9.39 -11.01 -12.66
C ALA A 208 9.06 -9.66 -12.00
N VAL A 209 8.43 -8.73 -12.71
CA VAL A 209 8.28 -7.35 -12.22
C VAL A 209 6.97 -7.23 -11.44
N HIS A 210 7.05 -7.03 -10.12
CA HIS A 210 5.84 -6.88 -9.29
C HIS A 210 5.07 -5.61 -9.66
N PRO A 211 3.92 -5.73 -10.32
CA PRO A 211 3.26 -4.60 -10.97
C PRO A 211 2.67 -3.60 -9.98
N MET A 212 2.26 -4.06 -8.80
CA MET A 212 1.77 -3.13 -7.78
C MET A 212 2.85 -2.17 -7.29
N ILE A 213 4.14 -2.55 -7.31
CA ILE A 213 5.20 -1.63 -6.90
C ILE A 213 5.31 -0.47 -7.90
N LEU A 214 5.30 -0.77 -9.19
CA LEU A 214 5.33 0.28 -10.23
C LEU A 214 4.09 1.16 -10.19
N CYS A 215 2.91 0.58 -10.02
CA CYS A 215 1.66 1.33 -9.87
C CYS A 215 1.71 2.23 -8.62
N GLN A 216 2.17 1.70 -7.48
CA GLN A 216 2.31 2.45 -6.25
C GLN A 216 3.33 3.58 -6.37
N VAL A 217 4.47 3.36 -7.04
CA VAL A 217 5.45 4.41 -7.32
C VAL A 217 4.85 5.50 -8.22
N ALA A 218 4.09 5.12 -9.25
CA ALA A 218 3.43 6.07 -10.12
C ALA A 218 2.40 6.92 -9.35
N LEU A 219 1.51 6.29 -8.57
CA LEU A 219 0.52 6.96 -7.74
C LEU A 219 1.13 7.84 -6.65
N ALA A 220 2.21 7.37 -6.01
CA ALA A 220 2.97 8.15 -5.04
C ALA A 220 3.75 9.31 -5.67
N ASN A 221 3.80 9.45 -7.00
CA ASN A 221 4.50 10.55 -7.68
C ASN A 221 3.60 11.27 -8.70
N TYR A 222 2.28 11.14 -8.57
CA TYR A 222 1.29 11.76 -9.45
C TYR A 222 1.41 11.33 -10.93
N LYS A 223 2.04 10.20 -11.25
CA LYS A 223 2.25 9.72 -12.62
C LYS A 223 1.03 8.96 -13.13
N LEU A 224 -0.13 9.61 -13.11
CA LEU A 224 -1.44 8.96 -13.33
C LEU A 224 -1.56 8.28 -14.71
N HIS A 225 -1.05 8.89 -15.79
CA HIS A 225 -1.05 8.24 -17.11
C HIS A 225 -0.20 6.97 -17.15
N ASP A 226 0.91 6.95 -16.40
CA ASP A 226 1.76 5.77 -16.32
C ASP A 226 1.14 4.68 -15.44
N ALA A 227 0.44 5.07 -14.38
CA ALA A 227 -0.39 4.15 -13.60
C ALA A 227 -1.49 3.53 -14.48
N LEU A 228 -2.24 4.35 -15.24
CA LEU A 228 -3.30 3.89 -16.15
C LEU A 228 -2.74 2.92 -17.21
N ARG A 229 -1.66 3.30 -17.89
CA ARG A 229 -1.04 2.44 -18.90
C ARG A 229 -0.58 1.10 -18.31
N LEU A 230 -0.12 1.09 -17.06
CA LEU A 230 0.27 -0.14 -16.38
C LEU A 230 -0.95 -1.00 -16.02
N THR A 231 -2.04 -0.41 -15.55
CA THR A 231 -3.27 -1.14 -15.21
C THR A 231 -3.93 -1.73 -16.45
N GLU A 232 -4.01 -0.99 -17.55
CA GLU A 232 -4.51 -1.46 -18.85
C GLU A 232 -3.70 -2.63 -19.40
N ARG A 233 -2.36 -2.62 -19.23
CA ARG A 233 -1.49 -3.70 -19.71
C ARG A 233 -1.57 -4.97 -18.87
N MET A 234 -2.03 -4.86 -17.63
CA MET A 234 -1.97 -5.94 -16.64
C MET A 234 -3.35 -6.22 -16.06
N THR A 235 -4.28 -6.53 -16.94
CA THR A 235 -5.69 -6.82 -16.62
C THR A 235 -5.87 -8.05 -15.73
N THR A 236 -4.87 -8.92 -15.62
CA THR A 236 -4.83 -10.05 -14.67
C THR A 236 -4.49 -9.63 -13.25
N VAL A 237 -4.08 -8.37 -13.06
CA VAL A 237 -3.61 -7.81 -11.79
C VAL A 237 -4.52 -6.70 -11.32
N PHE A 238 -5.01 -5.88 -12.24
CA PHE A 238 -5.84 -4.72 -11.95
C PHE A 238 -7.26 -4.89 -12.50
N SER A 239 -8.24 -4.41 -11.76
CA SER A 239 -9.65 -4.53 -12.14
C SER A 239 -10.01 -3.48 -13.18
N THR A 240 -11.13 -3.69 -13.89
CA THR A 240 -11.71 -2.64 -14.75
C THR A 240 -12.09 -1.41 -13.94
N GLU A 241 -12.59 -1.59 -12.72
CA GLU A 241 -12.87 -0.50 -11.77
C GLU A 241 -11.60 0.34 -11.49
N GLN A 242 -10.45 -0.30 -11.27
CA GLN A 242 -9.19 0.44 -11.06
C GLN A 242 -8.72 1.21 -12.30
N VAL A 243 -9.08 0.76 -13.51
CA VAL A 243 -8.82 1.50 -14.74
C VAL A 243 -9.71 2.74 -14.80
N GLU A 244 -11.02 2.58 -14.58
CA GLU A 244 -12.01 3.67 -14.55
C GLU A 244 -11.68 4.72 -13.48
N GLU A 245 -11.26 4.26 -12.29
CA GLU A 245 -10.72 5.07 -11.20
C GLU A 245 -9.61 6.02 -11.67
N LEU A 246 -8.61 5.48 -12.36
CA LEU A 246 -7.46 6.23 -12.87
C LEU A 246 -7.85 7.20 -13.98
N GLU A 247 -8.76 6.80 -14.88
CA GLU A 247 -9.32 7.69 -15.90
C GLU A 247 -10.04 8.89 -15.27
N ASN A 248 -10.82 8.66 -14.21
CA ASN A 248 -11.50 9.70 -13.45
C ASN A 248 -10.51 10.67 -12.80
N LEU A 249 -9.44 10.19 -12.17
CA LEU A 249 -8.39 11.04 -11.62
C LEU A 249 -7.70 11.89 -12.70
N ILE A 250 -7.38 11.29 -13.85
CA ILE A 250 -6.77 12.01 -14.98
C ILE A 250 -7.71 13.11 -15.47
N ALA A 251 -8.99 12.80 -15.68
CA ALA A 251 -9.99 13.77 -16.09
C ALA A 251 -10.14 14.92 -15.08
N MET A 252 -10.11 14.61 -13.77
CA MET A 252 -10.10 15.63 -12.71
C MET A 252 -8.88 16.54 -12.79
N HIS A 253 -7.69 15.96 -13.01
CA HIS A 253 -6.46 16.73 -13.18
C HIS A 253 -6.53 17.64 -14.41
N GLU A 254 -6.94 17.11 -15.55
CA GLU A 254 -6.97 17.84 -16.83
C GLU A 254 -7.98 18.99 -16.89
N LYS A 255 -9.05 18.93 -16.09
CA LYS A 255 -9.99 20.05 -15.89
C LYS A 255 -9.34 21.29 -15.26
N ARG A 256 -8.20 21.13 -14.57
CA ARG A 256 -7.49 22.22 -13.90
C ARG A 256 -6.67 23.04 -14.91
N SER A 257 -6.54 24.35 -14.65
CA SER A 257 -5.67 25.21 -15.44
C SER A 257 -4.21 24.72 -15.40
N LEU A 258 -3.44 24.95 -16.47
CA LEU A 258 -2.05 24.52 -16.54
C LEU A 258 -1.21 25.08 -15.37
N GLU A 259 -1.50 26.31 -14.94
CA GLU A 259 -0.87 26.94 -13.78
C GLU A 259 -1.14 26.15 -12.50
N LYS A 260 -2.41 25.82 -12.22
CA LYS A 260 -2.82 25.00 -11.07
C LYS A 260 -2.31 23.56 -11.14
N ARG A 261 -2.06 23.03 -12.33
CA ARG A 261 -1.47 21.69 -12.53
C ARG A 261 0.02 21.66 -12.25
N CYS A 262 0.74 22.72 -12.62
CA CYS A 262 2.20 22.77 -12.54
C CYS A 262 2.76 23.21 -11.17
N VAL A 263 1.92 23.35 -10.15
CA VAL A 263 2.36 23.72 -8.80
C VAL A 263 3.16 22.59 -8.14
N PRO A 264 4.06 22.90 -7.17
CA PRO A 264 4.74 21.88 -6.38
C PRO A 264 3.76 21.01 -5.57
N PRO A 265 4.18 19.82 -5.11
CA PRO A 265 3.36 18.94 -4.29
C PRO A 265 2.79 19.63 -3.04
N PRO A 266 1.58 19.25 -2.58
CA PRO A 266 0.91 19.83 -1.42
C PRO A 266 1.78 19.98 -0.17
N SER A 267 2.51 18.94 0.21
CA SER A 267 3.44 18.95 1.35
C SER A 267 4.51 20.03 1.25
N GLN A 268 5.14 20.18 0.08
CA GLN A 268 6.18 21.20 -0.12
C GLN A 268 5.62 22.61 0.00
N ARG A 269 4.40 22.82 -0.51
CA ARG A 269 3.70 24.10 -0.39
C ARG A 269 3.30 24.38 1.05
N ALA A 270 2.79 23.37 1.75
CA ALA A 270 2.37 23.47 3.15
C ALA A 270 3.50 23.93 4.08
N GLU A 271 4.76 23.57 3.80
CA GLU A 271 5.92 24.04 4.57
C GLU A 271 6.16 25.56 4.48
N LEU A 272 5.61 26.23 3.46
CA LEU A 272 5.74 27.68 3.25
C LEU A 272 4.55 28.47 3.82
N MET A 273 3.49 27.78 4.23
CA MET A 273 2.23 28.39 4.68
C MET A 273 2.26 28.64 6.19
N TYR A 274 1.45 29.60 6.65
CA TYR A 274 1.14 29.74 8.07
C TYR A 274 0.18 28.61 8.48
N ARG A 275 0.28 28.16 9.74
CA ARG A 275 -0.48 27.04 10.29
C ARG A 275 -1.33 27.56 11.45
N ASP A 276 -2.65 27.42 11.35
CA ASP A 276 -3.57 27.69 12.46
C ASP A 276 -4.20 26.39 12.94
N ASP A 277 -4.20 26.12 14.25
CA ASP A 277 -4.84 24.91 14.79
C ASP A 277 -6.36 25.08 14.73
N ILE A 278 -7.01 24.30 13.87
CA ILE A 278 -8.46 24.36 13.63
C ILE A 278 -9.19 23.16 14.23
N ARG A 279 -8.60 22.47 15.21
CA ARG A 279 -9.20 21.27 15.81
C ARG A 279 -10.58 21.52 16.39
N ASP A 280 -10.83 22.67 17.01
CA ASP A 280 -12.14 23.06 17.55
C ASP A 280 -13.16 23.40 16.44
N GLN A 281 -12.68 23.68 15.22
CA GLN A 281 -13.48 23.95 14.03
C GLN A 281 -13.78 22.72 13.19
N VAL A 282 -13.32 21.52 13.58
CA VAL A 282 -13.65 20.28 12.88
C VAL A 282 -15.11 19.90 13.09
N VAL A 283 -15.90 19.64 12.06
CA VAL A 283 -17.30 19.16 12.17
C VAL A 283 -17.43 17.71 11.72
N ALA A 284 -18.41 16.99 12.26
CA ALA A 284 -18.75 15.65 11.76
C ALA A 284 -19.24 15.75 10.31
N SER A 285 -18.91 14.73 9.53
CA SER A 285 -19.27 14.61 8.12
C SER A 285 -20.75 14.36 7.87
N ASP A 286 -21.43 13.76 8.84
CA ASP A 286 -22.82 13.32 8.75
C ASP A 286 -23.56 13.62 10.07
N GLU A 287 -24.90 13.54 10.02
CA GLU A 287 -25.74 13.64 11.21
C GLU A 287 -25.69 12.36 12.07
N ASP A 288 -24.82 11.39 11.74
CA ASP A 288 -24.65 10.19 12.56
C ASP A 288 -24.20 10.61 13.96
N LYS A 289 -25.00 10.24 14.96
CA LYS A 289 -24.72 10.51 16.37
C LYS A 289 -23.33 10.00 16.77
N ARG A 290 -22.82 8.95 16.11
CA ARG A 290 -21.51 8.37 16.37
C ARG A 290 -20.35 9.19 15.83
N SER A 291 -20.44 9.66 14.57
CA SER A 291 -19.45 10.57 14.01
C SER A 291 -19.36 11.84 14.86
N ASN A 292 -20.51 12.40 15.25
CA ASN A 292 -20.58 13.53 16.17
C ASN A 292 -19.90 13.25 17.52
N PHE A 293 -20.13 12.06 18.09
CA PHE A 293 -19.46 11.66 19.33
C PHE A 293 -17.93 11.59 19.20
N ASN A 294 -17.41 10.99 18.14
CA ASN A 294 -15.97 10.88 17.91
C ASN A 294 -15.32 12.25 17.62
N VAL A 295 -15.98 13.11 16.84
CA VAL A 295 -15.52 14.49 16.61
C VAL A 295 -15.52 15.31 17.90
N GLU A 296 -16.54 15.18 18.74
CA GLU A 296 -16.58 15.85 20.04
C GLU A 296 -15.44 15.39 20.97
N ARG A 297 -15.06 14.11 20.92
CA ARG A 297 -13.89 13.61 21.66
C ARG A 297 -12.59 14.19 21.13
N LEU A 298 -12.44 14.22 19.82
CA LEU A 298 -11.29 14.80 19.13
C LEU A 298 -11.11 16.29 19.47
N ARG A 299 -12.20 17.07 19.50
CA ARG A 299 -12.18 18.48 19.92
C ARG A 299 -11.70 18.67 21.37
N LYS A 300 -12.09 17.75 22.27
CA LYS A 300 -11.81 17.84 23.72
C LYS A 300 -10.44 17.27 24.10
N SER A 301 -9.91 16.34 23.32
CA SER A 301 -8.66 15.65 23.64
C SER A 301 -7.94 15.24 22.35
N PRO A 302 -6.62 15.52 22.23
CA PRO A 302 -5.80 14.95 21.15
C PRO A 302 -5.63 13.43 21.29
N GLN A 303 -6.03 12.86 22.43
CA GLN A 303 -5.92 11.44 22.74
C GLN A 303 -7.28 10.82 22.96
N PHE A 304 -7.60 9.78 22.19
CA PHE A 304 -8.82 9.00 22.37
C PHE A 304 -8.70 7.63 21.71
N ASN A 305 -9.46 6.67 22.21
CA ASN A 305 -9.56 5.34 21.62
C ASN A 305 -10.72 5.30 20.63
N LEU A 306 -10.49 4.77 19.42
CA LEU A 306 -11.48 4.67 18.34
C LEU A 306 -12.48 3.52 18.50
N ASP A 307 -12.27 2.63 19.46
CA ASP A 307 -13.12 1.47 19.75
C ASP A 307 -13.80 1.59 21.13
N PRO A 308 -15.05 2.05 21.20
CA PRO A 308 -15.88 1.78 22.36
C PRO A 308 -16.19 0.27 22.41
N PRO A 309 -16.23 -0.38 23.59
CA PRO A 309 -16.24 -1.85 23.80
C PRO A 309 -17.38 -2.67 23.17
N THR A 310 -18.20 -2.08 22.31
CA THR A 310 -19.36 -2.70 21.68
C THR A 310 -19.34 -2.72 20.15
N ASN A 311 -18.40 -2.07 19.44
CA ASN A 311 -18.50 -2.03 17.98
C ASN A 311 -17.19 -1.76 17.19
N TYR A 312 -16.69 -2.80 16.51
CA TYR A 312 -15.43 -2.86 15.75
C TYR A 312 -15.33 -1.98 14.48
N TYR A 313 -16.24 -1.03 14.27
CA TYR A 313 -16.44 -0.36 12.97
C TYR A 313 -16.87 1.10 13.04
N ASP A 314 -16.59 1.82 14.13
CA ASP A 314 -16.98 3.23 14.22
C ASP A 314 -15.83 4.13 13.71
N PRO A 315 -15.81 4.52 12.43
CA PRO A 315 -14.78 5.39 11.88
C PRO A 315 -14.84 6.80 12.48
N LEU A 316 -13.70 7.47 12.47
CA LEU A 316 -13.58 8.90 12.63
C LEU A 316 -13.80 9.55 11.26
N ARG A 317 -14.91 10.29 11.14
CA ARG A 317 -15.29 10.99 9.91
C ARG A 317 -15.51 12.46 10.23
N PHE A 318 -14.78 13.33 9.57
CA PHE A 318 -14.86 14.74 9.85
C PHE A 318 -14.40 15.61 8.70
N ARG A 319 -14.65 16.90 8.79
CA ARG A 319 -14.05 17.91 7.91
C ARG A 319 -13.77 19.20 8.68
N PRO A 320 -12.86 20.06 8.19
CA PRO A 320 -12.83 21.46 8.58
C PRO A 320 -14.20 22.13 8.35
N LYS A 321 -14.64 22.98 9.27
CA LYS A 321 -15.88 23.77 9.11
C LYS A 321 -15.75 24.78 7.98
N LEU A 322 -14.58 25.39 7.85
CA LEU A 322 -14.25 26.31 6.78
C LEU A 322 -14.05 25.50 5.50
N SER A 323 -15.07 25.52 4.65
CA SER A 323 -15.10 24.78 3.39
C SER A 323 -14.14 25.39 2.36
N GLY A 324 -13.47 24.55 1.58
CA GLY A 324 -12.55 24.97 0.51
C GLY A 324 -11.07 25.11 0.92
N GLU A 325 -10.76 25.06 2.22
CA GLU A 325 -9.42 25.41 2.71
C GLU A 325 -8.35 24.33 2.50
N ASN A 326 -7.12 24.82 2.53
CA ASN A 326 -5.91 24.03 2.55
C ASN A 326 -5.67 23.56 3.99
N TYR A 327 -5.31 22.30 4.19
CA TYR A 327 -5.10 21.78 5.54
C TYR A 327 -4.02 20.70 5.61
N ASP A 328 -3.46 20.53 6.79
CA ASP A 328 -2.51 19.48 7.16
C ASP A 328 -3.04 18.75 8.39
N CYS A 329 -3.48 17.50 8.21
CA CYS A 329 -3.96 16.65 9.28
C CYS A 329 -2.91 15.60 9.63
N GLN A 330 -2.54 15.53 10.91
CA GLN A 330 -1.57 14.56 11.43
C GLN A 330 -2.20 13.74 12.55
N ILE A 331 -2.05 12.42 12.45
CA ILE A 331 -2.57 11.45 13.42
C ILE A 331 -1.42 10.55 13.85
N LEU A 332 -1.05 10.60 15.12
CA LEU A 332 -0.21 9.58 15.75
C LEU A 332 -1.14 8.58 16.41
N CYS A 333 -1.10 7.31 15.99
CA CYS A 333 -1.92 6.28 16.59
C CYS A 333 -1.12 5.05 16.96
N ARG A 334 -1.63 4.24 17.88
CA ARG A 334 -1.07 2.95 18.27
C ARG A 334 -2.10 1.87 18.03
N ILE A 335 -1.71 0.86 17.26
CA ILE A 335 -2.54 -0.32 17.02
C ILE A 335 -2.42 -1.24 18.21
N LYS A 336 -3.54 -1.72 18.74
CA LYS A 336 -3.64 -2.63 19.87
C LYS A 336 -4.18 -3.98 19.43
N GLU A 337 -3.96 -4.97 20.28
CA GLU A 337 -4.63 -6.26 20.14
C GLU A 337 -6.15 -6.08 20.12
N PRO A 338 -6.85 -6.75 19.19
CA PRO A 338 -8.30 -6.75 19.20
C PRO A 338 -8.85 -7.37 20.48
N THR A 339 -9.92 -6.77 21.01
CA THR A 339 -10.60 -7.22 22.24
C THR A 339 -11.42 -8.49 22.03
N GLN A 340 -11.83 -8.78 20.79
CA GLN A 340 -12.45 -10.06 20.39
C GLN A 340 -11.87 -10.55 19.07
N THR A 341 -11.83 -11.87 18.92
CA THR A 341 -11.49 -12.54 17.66
C THR A 341 -12.66 -12.37 16.68
N SER A 342 -12.69 -11.25 15.96
CA SER A 342 -13.50 -11.13 14.74
C SER A 342 -13.01 -12.20 13.75
N THR A 343 -13.83 -13.23 13.50
CA THR A 343 -13.49 -14.31 12.57
C THR A 343 -13.77 -13.99 11.11
N ARG A 344 -14.34 -12.80 10.82
CA ARG A 344 -14.89 -12.48 9.50
C ARG A 344 -14.18 -11.35 8.74
N PHE A 345 -13.35 -10.56 9.39
CA PHE A 345 -12.78 -9.36 8.75
C PHE A 345 -11.26 -9.36 8.83
N THR A 346 -10.64 -8.85 7.77
CA THR A 346 -9.22 -8.56 7.72
C THR A 346 -8.93 -7.36 8.61
N ASP A 347 -8.01 -7.55 9.55
CA ASP A 347 -7.48 -6.47 10.39
C ASP A 347 -6.89 -5.38 9.51
N ARG A 348 -7.50 -4.19 9.47
CA ARG A 348 -7.02 -3.09 8.62
C ARG A 348 -7.29 -1.70 9.19
N VAL A 349 -6.45 -0.74 8.80
CA VAL A 349 -6.59 0.68 9.05
C VAL A 349 -6.71 1.41 7.72
N SER A 350 -7.81 2.15 7.55
CA SER A 350 -8.17 2.86 6.32
C SER A 350 -8.16 4.37 6.50
N LEU A 351 -7.63 5.05 5.49
CA LEU A 351 -7.46 6.49 5.42
C LEU A 351 -8.00 7.01 4.10
N SER A 352 -8.78 8.08 4.12
CA SER A 352 -9.30 8.63 2.87
C SER A 352 -9.64 10.11 2.88
N PHE A 353 -9.50 10.73 1.70
CA PHE A 353 -10.25 11.93 1.33
C PHE A 353 -11.58 11.49 0.71
N PHE A 354 -12.69 12.07 1.17
CA PHE A 354 -14.01 11.72 0.63
C PHE A 354 -14.90 12.96 0.45
N ASP A 355 -15.79 12.90 -0.53
CA ASP A 355 -16.85 13.90 -0.73
C ASP A 355 -18.07 13.57 0.15
N LEU A 356 -18.50 14.53 0.98
CA LEU A 356 -19.67 14.36 1.85
C LEU A 356 -21.00 14.24 1.11
N ASN A 357 -21.10 14.79 -0.11
CA ASN A 357 -22.39 14.88 -0.81
C ASN A 357 -22.96 13.51 -1.23
N PHE A 358 -22.15 12.45 -1.20
CA PHE A 358 -22.49 11.14 -1.76
C PHE A 358 -22.38 9.99 -0.76
N TRP A 359 -22.35 10.33 0.53
CA TRP A 359 -22.10 9.37 1.59
C TRP A 359 -23.20 8.32 1.78
N GLU A 360 -24.47 8.65 1.53
CA GLU A 360 -25.59 7.73 1.80
C GLU A 360 -25.55 6.44 0.97
N ASN A 361 -24.79 6.43 -0.14
CA ASN A 361 -24.66 5.26 -1.03
C ASN A 361 -23.36 4.48 -0.82
N PHE A 362 -22.59 4.84 0.20
CA PHE A 362 -21.24 4.33 0.35
C PHE A 362 -21.21 3.00 1.11
N ASP A 363 -20.94 1.91 0.40
CA ASP A 363 -20.64 0.64 1.05
C ASP A 363 -19.21 0.66 1.60
N LEU A 364 -19.06 1.27 2.77
CA LEU A 364 -17.80 1.35 3.52
C LEU A 364 -17.14 0.00 3.77
N TYR A 365 -17.93 -1.06 3.69
CA TYR A 365 -17.44 -2.39 3.92
C TYR A 365 -16.60 -2.92 2.78
N ASP A 366 -16.54 -2.24 1.63
CA ASP A 366 -15.78 -2.65 0.45
C ASP A 366 -14.50 -3.44 0.85
N HIS A 367 -14.68 -4.76 0.75
CA HIS A 367 -13.79 -5.78 1.27
C HIS A 367 -12.62 -6.03 0.32
N SER A 368 -12.60 -5.35 -0.83
CA SER A 368 -11.69 -5.58 -1.95
C SER A 368 -10.20 -5.41 -1.63
N SER A 369 -9.85 -4.64 -0.57
CA SER A 369 -8.45 -4.49 -0.18
C SER A 369 -8.13 -5.33 1.07
N SER A 370 -7.40 -6.43 0.87
CA SER A 370 -6.83 -7.29 1.94
C SER A 370 -5.55 -6.75 2.57
N CYS A 371 -5.21 -5.48 2.33
CA CYS A 371 -4.05 -4.83 2.92
C CYS A 371 -4.37 -4.32 4.34
N PHE A 372 -3.41 -4.48 5.26
CA PHE A 372 -3.52 -4.00 6.65
C PHE A 372 -3.59 -2.47 6.77
N LEU A 373 -2.94 -1.75 5.84
CA LEU A 373 -3.01 -0.30 5.73
C LEU A 373 -3.42 0.04 4.32
N ASN A 374 -4.49 0.83 4.17
CA ASN A 374 -4.94 1.33 2.88
C ASN A 374 -5.20 2.83 2.91
N ALA A 375 -4.81 3.49 1.83
CA ALA A 375 -5.16 4.86 1.51
C ALA A 375 -6.13 4.82 0.33
N LYS A 376 -7.35 5.33 0.51
CA LYS A 376 -8.37 5.41 -0.51
C LYS A 376 -8.71 6.86 -0.80
N VAL A 377 -9.28 7.17 -1.96
CA VAL A 377 -9.86 8.47 -2.25
C VAL A 377 -11.18 8.26 -2.95
N TYR A 378 -12.20 9.00 -2.53
CA TYR A 378 -13.54 8.89 -3.05
C TYR A 378 -14.07 10.24 -3.49
N PHE A 379 -14.68 10.28 -4.68
CA PHE A 379 -15.36 11.46 -5.21
C PHE A 379 -16.70 11.06 -5.80
N ASN A 380 -17.73 11.87 -5.55
CA ASN A 380 -19.09 11.58 -6.02
C ASN A 380 -19.62 10.20 -5.59
N GLY A 381 -19.14 9.65 -4.47
CA GLY A 381 -19.52 8.33 -3.96
C GLY A 381 -18.81 7.17 -4.64
N GLU A 382 -17.96 7.44 -5.63
CA GLU A 382 -17.15 6.45 -6.34
C GLU A 382 -15.75 6.40 -5.72
N LEU A 383 -15.19 5.20 -5.59
CA LEU A 383 -13.76 5.03 -5.36
C LEU A 383 -13.06 5.58 -6.60
N VAL A 384 -12.05 6.42 -6.41
CA VAL A 384 -11.23 6.97 -7.51
C VAL A 384 -9.76 6.59 -7.39
N ALA A 385 -9.34 6.14 -6.22
CA ALA A 385 -7.98 5.67 -5.99
C ALA A 385 -7.93 4.77 -4.76
N SER A 386 -7.21 3.66 -4.84
CA SER A 386 -6.92 2.81 -3.69
C SER A 386 -5.48 2.30 -3.73
N VAL A 387 -4.72 2.56 -2.67
CA VAL A 387 -3.36 2.05 -2.48
C VAL A 387 -3.29 1.36 -1.13
N GLY A 388 -3.10 0.04 -1.16
CA GLY A 388 -2.69 -0.71 0.02
C GLY A 388 -1.17 -0.67 0.23
N ASP A 389 -0.71 -1.00 1.44
CA ASP A 389 0.67 -1.46 1.66
C ASP A 389 0.68 -2.99 1.41
N PRO A 390 1.07 -3.46 0.20
CA PRO A 390 0.98 -4.88 -0.16
C PRO A 390 1.92 -5.78 0.65
N TYR A 391 2.93 -5.22 1.31
CA TYR A 391 3.94 -5.98 2.08
C TYR A 391 3.65 -6.00 3.57
N ARG A 392 2.67 -5.21 4.01
CA ARG A 392 2.08 -5.32 5.34
C ARG A 392 0.78 -6.10 5.31
N SER A 393 0.55 -7.00 4.34
CA SER A 393 -0.46 -8.03 4.52
C SER A 393 -0.20 -8.73 5.85
N SER A 394 -1.19 -8.74 6.74
CA SER A 394 -1.09 -9.40 8.03
C SER A 394 -0.62 -10.84 7.78
N PRO A 395 0.51 -11.30 8.36
CA PRO A 395 0.76 -12.73 8.39
C PRO A 395 -0.47 -13.39 9.05
N PRO A 396 -0.98 -14.52 8.51
CA PRO A 396 -2.11 -15.20 9.13
C PRO A 396 -1.75 -15.51 10.57
N ILE A 397 -2.54 -14.99 11.53
CA ILE A 397 -2.89 -15.46 12.90
C ILE A 397 -1.87 -16.36 13.65
N GLU A 398 -0.60 -16.34 13.31
CA GLU A 398 0.49 -16.43 14.26
C GLU A 398 0.71 -14.98 14.63
N ARG A 399 0.07 -14.55 15.72
CA ARG A 399 0.15 -13.21 16.31
C ARG A 399 1.63 -12.83 16.52
N LYS A 400 2.33 -12.42 15.47
CA LYS A 400 3.67 -11.86 15.63
C LYS A 400 3.45 -10.51 16.31
N PRO A 401 4.00 -10.31 17.52
CA PRO A 401 3.81 -9.07 18.29
C PRO A 401 4.30 -7.81 17.56
N SER A 402 4.96 -7.93 16.40
CA SER A 402 5.65 -6.84 15.73
C SER A 402 4.74 -5.77 15.11
N VAL A 403 3.49 -6.09 14.80
CA VAL A 403 2.51 -5.09 14.28
C VAL A 403 1.66 -4.52 15.41
N LEU A 404 1.41 -5.33 16.44
CA LEU A 404 0.65 -4.95 17.62
C LEU A 404 1.51 -4.02 18.50
N ASN A 405 0.89 -3.03 19.11
CA ASN A 405 1.52 -1.94 19.86
C ASN A 405 2.45 -1.04 19.05
N ARG A 406 2.48 -1.19 17.71
CA ARG A 406 3.21 -0.30 16.84
C ARG A 406 2.52 1.07 16.79
N GLU A 407 3.34 2.11 16.85
CA GLU A 407 2.91 3.48 16.56
C GLU A 407 2.97 3.73 15.05
N LEU A 408 1.92 4.34 14.51
CA LEU A 408 1.84 4.80 13.13
C LEU A 408 1.72 6.32 13.11
N ARG A 409 2.49 6.96 12.23
CA ARG A 409 2.38 8.38 11.94
C ARG A 409 1.68 8.58 10.62
N ILE A 410 0.50 9.15 10.65
CA ILE A 410 -0.33 9.40 9.49
C ILE A 410 -0.34 10.90 9.23
N ARG A 411 -0.21 11.30 7.97
CA ARG A 411 -0.35 12.71 7.55
C ARG A 411 -1.17 12.79 6.27
N LEU A 412 -2.19 13.64 6.25
CA LEU A 412 -2.98 13.97 5.08
C LEU A 412 -2.80 15.47 4.81
N VAL A 413 -2.37 15.83 3.61
CA VAL A 413 -2.16 17.24 3.24
C VAL A 413 -3.02 17.54 2.02
N LYS A 414 -3.85 18.58 2.10
CA LYS A 414 -4.60 19.12 0.96
C LYS A 414 -4.18 20.56 0.72
N VAL A 415 -3.74 20.87 -0.51
CA VAL A 415 -3.46 22.23 -0.96
C VAL A 415 -4.00 22.42 -2.38
N ASP A 416 -4.89 23.41 -2.58
CA ASP A 416 -5.50 23.82 -3.85
C ASP A 416 -6.01 22.67 -4.71
N GLY A 417 -6.85 21.79 -4.17
CA GLY A 417 -7.39 20.64 -4.92
C GLY A 417 -6.33 19.62 -5.34
N GLN A 418 -5.27 19.50 -4.57
CA GLN A 418 -4.36 18.36 -4.62
C GLN A 418 -4.22 17.79 -3.21
N GLY A 419 -4.15 16.46 -3.12
CA GLY A 419 -4.09 15.73 -1.86
C GLY A 419 -2.92 14.77 -1.83
N GLU A 420 -2.26 14.67 -0.68
CA GLU A 420 -1.24 13.66 -0.38
C GLU A 420 -1.57 12.91 0.89
N ILE A 421 -1.31 11.60 0.90
CA ILE A 421 -1.47 10.73 2.08
C ILE A 421 -0.14 10.06 2.39
N TYR A 422 0.29 10.17 3.65
CA TYR A 422 1.53 9.61 4.17
C TYR A 422 1.28 8.66 5.33
N ILE A 423 2.10 7.59 5.40
CA ILE A 423 2.19 6.70 6.56
C ILE A 423 3.66 6.44 6.90
N ASP A 424 4.05 6.74 8.14
CA ASP A 424 5.42 6.66 8.66
C ASP A 424 6.40 7.47 7.78
N GLY A 425 5.97 8.65 7.31
CA GLY A 425 6.75 9.51 6.42
C GLY A 425 6.79 9.06 4.95
N ARG A 426 6.19 7.90 4.62
CA ARG A 426 6.12 7.40 3.23
C ARG A 426 4.88 7.94 2.54
N ARG A 427 5.05 8.67 1.42
CA ARG A 427 3.91 9.09 0.58
C ARG A 427 3.33 7.87 -0.12
N LEU A 428 2.08 7.54 0.19
CA LEU A 428 1.37 6.42 -0.43
C LEU A 428 0.59 6.87 -1.66
N LEU A 429 0.06 8.08 -1.62
CA LEU A 429 -0.84 8.60 -2.64
C LEU A 429 -0.59 10.09 -2.84
N TYR A 430 -0.54 10.52 -4.11
CA TYR A 430 -0.59 11.91 -4.52
C TYR A 430 -1.59 12.03 -5.68
N VAL A 431 -2.72 12.69 -5.43
CA VAL A 431 -3.86 12.72 -6.38
C VAL A 431 -4.51 14.10 -6.47
N PRO A 432 -5.20 14.40 -7.57
CA PRO A 432 -6.09 15.55 -7.63
C PRO A 432 -7.24 15.37 -6.64
N VAL A 433 -7.71 16.49 -6.12
CA VAL A 433 -8.90 16.62 -5.29
C VAL A 433 -9.77 17.69 -5.95
N SER A 434 -11.07 17.49 -6.05
CA SER A 434 -11.93 18.46 -6.74
C SER A 434 -11.84 19.85 -6.11
N ASP A 435 -11.62 20.88 -6.95
CA ASP A 435 -11.71 22.29 -6.53
C ASP A 435 -13.17 22.69 -6.25
N ASP A 436 -14.13 21.99 -6.87
CA ASP A 436 -15.57 22.31 -6.81
C ASP A 436 -16.26 21.72 -5.57
N ILE A 437 -15.52 20.96 -4.74
CA ILE A 437 -16.06 20.29 -3.57
C ILE A 437 -15.60 21.03 -2.31
N ASP A 438 -16.47 21.93 -1.86
CA ASP A 438 -16.40 22.58 -0.54
C ASP A 438 -16.49 21.58 0.64
N ASN A 439 -16.76 20.31 0.34
CA ASN A 439 -17.10 19.25 1.28
C ASN A 439 -16.11 18.07 1.28
N ILE A 440 -14.80 18.32 1.16
CA ILE A 440 -13.81 17.24 1.32
C ILE A 440 -13.60 16.94 2.81
N GLY A 441 -13.97 15.73 3.20
CA GLY A 441 -13.74 15.18 4.53
C GLY A 441 -12.51 14.26 4.62
N ILE A 442 -12.13 13.96 5.85
CA ILE A 442 -11.13 12.96 6.23
C ILE A 442 -11.83 11.79 6.89
N TYR A 443 -11.59 10.61 6.33
CA TYR A 443 -12.05 9.33 6.85
C TYR A 443 -10.87 8.58 7.45
N PHE A 444 -11.00 8.17 8.71
CA PHE A 444 -10.04 7.33 9.39
C PHE A 444 -10.77 6.20 10.12
N ALA A 445 -10.45 4.96 9.77
CA ALA A 445 -11.13 3.80 10.32
C ALA A 445 -10.16 2.68 10.67
N SER A 446 -10.55 1.90 11.66
CA SER A 446 -9.94 0.60 11.95
C SER A 446 -11.01 -0.47 11.90
N PHE A 447 -10.72 -1.59 11.23
CA PHE A 447 -11.60 -2.74 11.11
C PHE A 447 -10.89 -3.93 11.74
N GLY A 448 -11.54 -4.63 12.66
CA GLY A 448 -10.94 -5.77 13.37
C GLY A 448 -9.77 -5.40 14.30
N LEU A 449 -9.44 -4.12 14.44
CA LEU A 449 -8.31 -3.63 15.23
C LEU A 449 -8.76 -2.57 16.23
N ASN A 450 -8.07 -2.54 17.36
CA ASN A 450 -8.20 -1.47 18.33
C ASN A 450 -7.14 -0.40 18.02
N VAL A 451 -7.55 0.86 17.95
CA VAL A 451 -6.62 1.97 17.70
C VAL A 451 -6.75 3.02 18.79
N ASP A 452 -5.63 3.30 19.45
CA ASP A 452 -5.47 4.49 20.27
C ASP A 452 -4.96 5.62 19.41
N VAL A 453 -5.70 6.72 19.30
CA VAL A 453 -5.15 8.00 18.84
C VAL A 453 -4.36 8.60 20.00
N LEU A 454 -3.05 8.76 19.80
CA LEU A 454 -2.09 9.28 20.79
C LEU A 454 -1.80 10.77 20.62
N ASP A 455 -1.92 11.26 19.39
CA ASP A 455 -1.91 12.69 19.06
C ASP A 455 -2.77 12.92 17.82
N PHE A 456 -3.46 14.04 17.79
CA PHE A 456 -4.27 14.47 16.67
C PHE A 456 -4.09 15.97 16.47
N ARG A 457 -3.69 16.36 15.26
CA ARG A 457 -3.55 17.74 14.82
C ARG A 457 -4.23 17.95 13.49
N ILE A 458 -4.85 19.09 13.34
CA ILE A 458 -5.38 19.55 12.07
C ILE A 458 -5.16 21.04 12.00
N GLU A 459 -4.40 21.45 11.01
CA GLU A 459 -4.00 22.83 10.82
C GLU A 459 -4.58 23.37 9.53
N GLU A 460 -5.19 24.55 9.56
CA GLU A 460 -5.45 25.35 8.37
C GLU A 460 -4.11 25.85 7.81
N LEU A 461 -3.95 25.75 6.51
CA LEU A 461 -2.77 26.25 5.80
C LEU A 461 -3.13 27.57 5.10
N ILE A 462 -2.51 28.66 5.57
CA ILE A 462 -2.79 30.03 5.10
C ILE A 462 -1.59 30.55 4.30
N GLU A 463 -1.82 31.04 3.08
CA GLU A 463 -0.77 31.63 2.27
C GLU A 463 -0.19 32.90 2.93
N ARG A 464 1.13 33.05 2.92
CA ARG A 464 1.78 34.26 3.40
C ARG A 464 1.62 35.36 2.35
N LEU A 465 0.82 36.38 2.68
CA LEU A 465 0.63 37.58 1.85
C LEU A 465 1.91 38.41 1.70
#